data_AF-A0A7S2WI04-F1
#
_entry.id   AF-A0A7S2WI04-F1
#
_cell.length_a   1.000
_cell.length_b   1.000
_cell.length_c   1.000
_cell.angle_alpha   90.00
_cell.angle_beta   90.00
_cell.angle_gamma   90.00
#
_symmetry.space_group_name_H-M   'P 1'
#
loop_
_entity.id
_entity.type
_entity.pdbx_description
1 polymer ?
#
loop_
_entity_poly.entity_id
_entity_poly.type
_entity_poly.pdbx_seq_one_letter_code
_entity_poly.pdbx_strand_id
1 'polypeptide(L)'
;VHQDRMGEGGSHMQQLLRTVKDIYVAVGQNSLHVYENELEVPLLAATEEFTKLAAENWLNSSNCPEYLIKVRTQLRAENTRIDQYLHEESRNKLLKVCEKQLIGVHLERILGMPGSGCKWLLENDRESDL
;
A
#
# COMPACT_ATOMS: atom_id res chain seq x y z
N VAL A 1 0.21 -8.52 11.24
CA VAL A 1 0.17 -7.45 10.20
C VAL A 1 0.63 -6.10 10.76
N HIS A 2 0.07 -5.62 11.88
CA HIS A 2 0.49 -4.35 12.49
C HIS A 2 1.96 -4.31 12.93
N GLN A 3 2.48 -5.41 13.51
CA GLN A 3 3.89 -5.49 13.95
C GLN A 3 4.91 -5.50 12.80
N ASP A 4 4.48 -5.89 11.60
CA ASP A 4 5.35 -6.04 10.42
C ASP A 4 5.72 -4.69 9.80
N ARG A 5 4.83 -3.70 9.99
CA ARG A 5 4.97 -2.33 9.45
C ARG A 5 5.75 -1.37 10.34
N MET A 6 6.15 -1.80 11.54
CA MET A 6 6.97 -1.03 12.49
C MET A 6 8.44 -1.49 12.56
N GLY A 7 8.87 -2.44 11.73
CA GLY A 7 10.28 -2.82 11.61
C GLY A 7 10.77 -3.94 12.52
N GLU A 8 9.92 -4.52 13.38
CA GLU A 8 10.30 -5.66 14.25
C GLU A 8 9.56 -6.97 13.93
N GLY A 9 8.56 -6.97 13.03
CA GLY A 9 7.65 -8.11 12.80
C GLY A 9 7.92 -8.99 11.57
N GLY A 10 9.02 -8.75 10.85
CA GLY A 10 9.35 -9.37 9.55
C GLY A 10 9.22 -10.90 9.49
N SER A 11 9.38 -11.58 10.62
CA SER A 11 9.48 -13.02 10.71
C SER A 11 8.14 -13.76 10.52
N HIS A 12 7.03 -13.26 11.06
CA HIS A 12 5.78 -14.03 11.08
C HIS A 12 5.05 -14.03 9.73
N MET A 13 5.01 -12.86 9.07
CA MET A 13 4.42 -12.73 7.76
C MET A 13 5.27 -13.42 6.68
N GLN A 14 6.61 -13.31 6.77
CA GLN A 14 7.50 -14.03 5.86
C GLN A 14 7.39 -15.55 6.02
N GLN A 15 7.16 -16.05 7.24
CA GLN A 15 6.89 -17.48 7.47
C GLN A 15 5.55 -17.92 6.89
N LEU A 16 4.47 -17.17 7.12
CA LEU A 16 3.15 -17.43 6.51
C LEU A 16 3.23 -17.43 4.98
N LEU A 17 3.92 -16.44 4.39
CA LEU A 17 4.06 -16.30 2.95
C LEU A 17 4.94 -17.39 2.31
N ARG A 18 6.02 -17.82 2.98
CA ARG A 18 6.79 -19.01 2.56
C ARG A 18 5.93 -20.26 2.57
N THR A 19 5.18 -20.46 3.65
CA THR A 19 4.32 -21.63 3.84
C THR A 19 3.25 -21.70 2.76
N VAL A 20 2.64 -20.58 2.41
CA VAL A 20 1.61 -20.53 1.37
C VAL A 20 2.18 -20.75 -0.03
N LYS A 21 3.37 -20.22 -0.33
CA LYS A 21 4.09 -20.51 -1.58
C LYS A 21 4.41 -22.00 -1.70
N ASP A 22 4.86 -22.63 -0.60
CA ASP A 22 5.19 -24.06 -0.57
C ASP A 22 3.93 -24.93 -0.73
N ILE A 23 2.80 -24.58 -0.10
CA ILE A 23 1.51 -25.28 -0.28
C ILE A 23 0.99 -25.11 -1.71
N TYR A 24 1.11 -23.93 -2.30
CA TYR A 24 0.66 -23.66 -3.66
C TYR A 24 1.42 -24.50 -4.70
N VAL A 25 2.75 -24.64 -4.53
CA VAL A 25 3.59 -25.50 -5.38
C VAL A 25 3.27 -26.99 -5.15
N ALA A 26 2.92 -27.38 -3.93
CA ALA A 26 2.66 -28.78 -3.57
C ALA A 26 1.30 -29.32 -4.06
N VAL A 27 0.27 -28.48 -4.24
CA VAL A 27 -1.13 -28.96 -4.36
C VAL A 27 -1.71 -28.92 -5.79
N GLY A 28 -1.13 -28.19 -6.75
CA GLY A 28 -1.61 -28.18 -8.14
C GLY A 28 -3.02 -27.55 -8.35
N GLN A 29 -3.50 -27.54 -9.61
CA GLN A 29 -4.55 -26.67 -10.20
C GLN A 29 -5.90 -26.50 -9.46
N ASN A 30 -6.21 -27.25 -8.39
CA ASN A 30 -7.41 -27.06 -7.56
C ASN A 30 -7.18 -26.10 -6.37
N SER A 31 -6.00 -25.48 -6.29
CA SER A 31 -5.49 -24.68 -5.16
C SER A 31 -5.80 -23.18 -5.22
N LEU A 32 -6.27 -22.65 -6.36
CA LEU A 32 -6.51 -21.21 -6.53
C LEU A 32 -7.58 -20.71 -5.56
N HIS A 33 -8.64 -21.50 -5.32
CA HIS A 33 -9.70 -21.13 -4.40
C HIS A 33 -9.25 -21.12 -2.93
N VAL A 34 -8.32 -21.99 -2.56
CA VAL A 34 -7.73 -22.01 -1.20
C VAL A 34 -6.78 -20.82 -1.05
N TYR A 35 -5.99 -20.51 -2.07
CA TYR A 35 -5.13 -19.33 -2.09
C TYR A 35 -5.93 -18.03 -1.96
N GLU A 36 -7.01 -17.89 -2.73
CA GLU A 36 -7.86 -16.71 -2.69
C GLU A 36 -8.51 -16.53 -1.30
N ASN A 37 -9.13 -17.57 -0.75
CA ASN A 37 -9.86 -17.46 0.51
C ASN A 37 -8.96 -17.38 1.75
N GLU A 38 -7.88 -18.18 1.81
CA GLU A 38 -7.04 -18.29 3.00
C GLU A 38 -5.88 -17.29 3.03
N LEU A 39 -5.48 -16.74 1.87
CA LEU A 39 -4.39 -15.76 1.79
C LEU A 39 -4.86 -14.43 1.21
N GLU A 40 -5.41 -14.42 0.00
CA GLU A 40 -5.64 -13.17 -0.75
C GLU A 40 -6.66 -12.27 -0.05
N VAL A 41 -7.83 -12.82 0.31
CA VAL A 41 -8.90 -12.11 1.02
C VAL A 41 -8.43 -11.51 2.35
N PRO A 42 -7.86 -12.29 3.30
CA PRO A 42 -7.39 -11.71 4.57
C PRO A 42 -6.23 -10.73 4.38
N LEU A 43 -5.36 -10.93 3.38
CA LEU A 43 -4.28 -9.99 3.08
C LEU A 43 -4.81 -8.66 2.53
N LEU A 44 -5.81 -8.70 1.65
CA LEU A 44 -6.47 -7.50 1.12
C LEU A 44 -7.12 -6.70 2.26
N ALA A 45 -7.89 -7.38 3.13
CA ALA A 45 -8.57 -6.78 4.27
C ALA A 45 -7.59 -6.13 5.28
N ALA A 46 -6.45 -6.77 5.53
CA ALA A 46 -5.42 -6.22 6.40
C ALA A 46 -4.59 -5.09 5.74
N THR A 47 -4.58 -5.04 4.40
CA THR A 47 -3.87 -4.00 3.63
C THR A 47 -4.69 -2.72 3.55
N GLU A 48 -5.90 -2.77 2.98
CA GLU A 48 -7.08 -2.52 3.80
C GLU A 48 -7.04 -1.45 4.90
N GLU A 49 -7.29 -1.96 6.09
CA GLU A 49 -7.29 -1.28 7.38
C GLU A 49 -6.01 -0.47 7.65
N PHE A 50 -4.85 -1.01 7.30
CA PHE A 50 -3.61 -0.29 7.56
C PHE A 50 -3.40 0.90 6.64
N THR A 51 -3.68 0.78 5.35
CA THR A 51 -3.52 1.90 4.41
C THR A 51 -4.48 3.02 4.75
N LYS A 52 -5.70 2.68 5.21
CA LYS A 52 -6.63 3.63 5.79
C LYS A 52 -6.05 4.33 7.02
N LEU A 53 -5.56 3.59 8.01
CA LEU A 53 -4.99 4.17 9.23
C LEU A 53 -3.75 5.04 8.93
N ALA A 54 -2.88 4.58 8.03
CA ALA A 54 -1.70 5.32 7.59
C ALA A 54 -2.09 6.63 6.88
N ALA A 55 -3.08 6.58 5.98
CA ALA A 55 -3.61 7.76 5.31
C ALA A 55 -4.16 8.79 6.30
N GLU A 56 -5.02 8.36 7.23
CA GLU A 56 -5.57 9.25 8.26
C GLU A 56 -4.48 9.91 9.09
N ASN A 57 -3.48 9.13 9.53
CA ASN A 57 -2.35 9.65 10.29
C ASN A 57 -1.52 10.66 9.49
N TRP A 58 -1.21 10.39 8.23
CA TRP A 58 -0.40 11.29 7.40
C TRP A 58 -1.16 12.56 7.02
N LEU A 59 -2.47 12.47 6.72
CA LEU A 59 -3.33 13.62 6.44
C LEU A 59 -3.47 14.58 7.62
N ASN A 60 -3.37 14.07 8.84
CA ASN A 60 -3.42 14.88 10.06
C ASN A 60 -2.07 15.52 10.41
N SER A 61 -0.95 15.02 9.88
CA SER A 61 0.40 15.37 10.34
C SER A 61 1.34 15.91 9.26
N SER A 62 0.92 15.95 8.00
CA SER A 62 1.77 16.31 6.85
C SER A 62 1.08 17.36 5.98
N ASN A 63 1.85 18.16 5.24
CA ASN A 63 1.31 18.97 4.13
C ASN A 63 1.14 18.11 2.85
N CYS A 64 0.54 18.67 1.79
CA CYS A 64 0.27 17.91 0.56
C CYS A 64 1.52 17.26 -0.07
N PRO A 65 2.64 17.98 -0.32
CA PRO A 65 3.81 17.37 -0.95
C PRO A 65 4.43 16.26 -0.08
N GLU A 66 4.52 16.45 1.24
CA GLU A 66 4.99 15.42 2.16
C GLU A 66 4.09 14.17 2.15
N TYR A 67 2.76 14.38 2.12
CA TYR A 67 1.78 13.31 2.03
C TYR A 67 1.98 12.48 0.76
N LEU A 68 2.09 13.14 -0.40
CA LEU A 68 2.27 12.47 -1.69
C LEU A 68 3.60 11.70 -1.76
N ILE A 69 4.66 12.20 -1.13
CA ILE A 69 5.95 11.49 -1.02
C ILE A 69 5.80 10.21 -0.18
N LYS A 70 5.09 10.27 0.96
CA LYS A 70 4.83 9.11 1.81
C LYS A 70 3.98 8.06 1.08
N VAL A 71 2.91 8.49 0.41
CA VAL A 71 2.06 7.61 -0.42
C VAL A 71 2.86 6.90 -1.50
N ARG A 72 3.67 7.65 -2.27
CA ARG A 72 4.54 7.07 -3.31
C ARG A 72 5.54 6.07 -2.75
N THR A 73 6.15 6.38 -1.60
CA THR A 73 7.10 5.48 -0.93
C THR A 73 6.42 4.19 -0.50
N GLN A 74 5.22 4.28 0.09
CA GLN A 74 4.44 3.13 0.52
C GLN A 74 4.00 2.25 -0.65
N LEU A 75 3.54 2.85 -1.76
CA LEU A 75 3.15 2.11 -2.95
C LEU A 75 4.34 1.36 -3.56
N ARG A 76 5.53 1.99 -3.60
CA ARG A 76 6.76 1.31 -4.05
C ARG A 76 7.15 0.16 -3.12
N ALA A 77 7.07 0.36 -1.81
CA ALA A 77 7.38 -0.69 -0.84
C ALA A 77 6.44 -1.88 -0.97
N GLU A 78 5.12 -1.65 -1.09
CA GLU A 78 4.16 -2.74 -1.32
C GLU A 78 4.35 -3.39 -2.68
N ASN A 79 4.68 -2.64 -3.73
CA ASN A 79 4.95 -3.24 -5.05
C ASN A 79 6.16 -4.20 -4.99
N THR A 80 7.25 -3.80 -4.33
CA THR A 80 8.42 -4.67 -4.09
C THR A 80 8.06 -5.88 -3.24
N ARG A 81 7.21 -5.71 -2.22
CA ARG A 81 6.75 -6.80 -1.35
C ARG A 81 5.88 -7.80 -2.13
N ILE A 82 5.01 -7.31 -3.00
CA ILE A 82 4.15 -8.16 -3.83
C ILE A 82 5.00 -8.96 -4.83
N ASP A 83 5.96 -8.33 -5.50
CA ASP A 83 6.86 -8.99 -6.45
C ASP A 83 7.66 -10.15 -5.82
N GLN A 84 7.94 -10.06 -4.52
CA GLN A 84 8.69 -11.10 -3.81
C GLN A 84 7.83 -12.29 -3.38
N TYR A 85 6.52 -12.12 -3.20
CA TYR A 85 5.70 -13.06 -2.42
C TYR A 85 4.35 -13.47 -3.02
N LEU A 86 3.84 -12.81 -4.07
CA LEU A 86 2.44 -13.00 -4.53
C LEU A 86 2.32 -13.26 -6.03
N HIS A 87 1.18 -13.81 -6.43
CA HIS A 87 0.82 -14.01 -7.83
C HIS A 87 0.48 -12.68 -8.52
N GLU A 88 0.69 -12.60 -9.83
CA GLU A 88 0.51 -11.38 -10.63
C GLU A 88 -0.95 -10.87 -10.62
N GLU A 89 -1.93 -11.75 -10.45
CA GLU A 89 -3.33 -11.36 -10.32
C GLU A 89 -3.63 -10.63 -9.00
N SER A 90 -3.02 -11.09 -7.90
CA SER A 90 -3.15 -10.46 -6.58
C SER A 90 -2.44 -9.12 -6.48
N ARG A 91 -1.40 -8.92 -7.32
CA ARG A 91 -0.69 -7.63 -7.44
C ARG A 91 -1.65 -6.50 -7.79
N ASN A 92 -2.44 -6.70 -8.84
CA ASN A 92 -3.35 -5.67 -9.32
C ASN A 92 -4.44 -5.37 -8.29
N LYS A 93 -4.92 -6.38 -7.55
CA LYS A 93 -5.94 -6.19 -6.50
C LYS A 93 -5.37 -5.40 -5.32
N LEU A 94 -4.18 -5.73 -4.84
CA LEU A 94 -3.55 -5.05 -3.70
C LEU A 94 -3.17 -3.61 -4.00
N LEU A 95 -2.56 -3.35 -5.17
CA LEU A 95 -2.21 -1.98 -5.56
C LEU A 95 -3.44 -1.10 -5.67
N LYS A 96 -4.53 -1.60 -6.26
CA LYS A 96 -5.81 -0.86 -6.34
C LYS A 96 -6.37 -0.53 -4.96
N VAL A 97 -6.30 -1.46 -4.00
CA VAL A 97 -6.75 -1.22 -2.62
C VAL A 97 -5.91 -0.12 -1.98
N CYS A 98 -4.58 -0.20 -2.10
CA CYS A 98 -3.67 0.82 -1.58
C CYS A 98 -3.95 2.19 -2.21
N GLU A 99 -4.06 2.29 -3.54
CA GLU A 99 -4.34 3.56 -4.23
C GLU A 99 -5.71 4.14 -3.84
N LYS A 100 -6.73 3.29 -3.74
CA LYS A 100 -8.07 3.70 -3.32
C LYS A 100 -8.03 4.29 -1.92
N GLN A 101 -7.40 3.61 -0.96
CA GLN A 101 -7.38 4.06 0.45
C GLN A 101 -6.42 5.23 0.68
N LEU A 102 -5.28 5.27 0.00
CA LEU A 102 -4.28 6.33 0.17
C LEU A 102 -4.61 7.61 -0.62
N ILE A 103 -5.33 7.51 -1.73
CA ILE A 103 -5.60 8.69 -2.59
C ILE A 103 -7.10 8.83 -2.85
N GLY A 104 -7.74 7.77 -3.38
CA GLY A 104 -9.12 7.84 -3.87
C GLY A 104 -10.13 8.34 -2.83
N VAL A 105 -10.09 7.79 -1.62
CA VAL A 105 -10.99 8.16 -0.51
C VAL A 105 -10.73 9.57 0.02
N HIS A 106 -9.51 10.09 -0.16
CA HIS A 106 -9.06 11.34 0.45
C HIS A 106 -8.81 12.46 -0.56
N LEU A 107 -9.18 12.27 -1.83
CA LEU A 107 -8.84 13.18 -2.92
C LEU A 107 -9.26 14.63 -2.64
N GLU A 108 -10.52 14.85 -2.22
CA GLU A 108 -11.02 16.19 -1.89
C GLU A 108 -10.24 16.83 -0.74
N ARG A 109 -9.86 16.04 0.27
CA ARG A 109 -9.06 16.50 1.40
C ARG A 109 -7.64 16.86 0.97
N ILE A 110 -7.01 16.03 0.15
CA ILE A 110 -5.66 16.26 -0.39
C ILE A 110 -5.63 17.55 -1.21
N LEU A 111 -6.66 17.81 -2.03
CA LEU A 111 -6.81 19.03 -2.83
C LEU A 111 -7.10 20.29 -1.99
N GLY A 112 -7.55 20.12 -0.74
CA GLY A 112 -7.78 21.22 0.21
C GLY A 112 -6.61 21.48 1.16
N MET A 113 -5.54 20.67 1.12
CA MET A 113 -4.41 20.81 2.05
C MET A 113 -3.54 22.03 1.73
N PRO A 114 -2.91 22.66 2.73
CA PRO A 114 -1.86 23.64 2.49
C PRO A 114 -0.71 22.96 1.71
N GLY A 115 -0.22 23.63 0.67
CA GLY A 115 0.74 23.04 -0.25
C GLY A 115 0.13 22.28 -1.43
N SER A 116 -1.18 22.30 -1.60
CA SER A 116 -1.88 21.64 -2.73
C SER A 116 -2.30 22.63 -3.83
N GLY A 117 -2.57 22.08 -5.01
CA GLY A 117 -3.17 22.80 -6.15
C GLY A 117 -2.18 23.55 -7.04
N CYS A 118 -2.69 23.99 -8.19
CA CYS A 118 -1.91 24.71 -9.21
C CYS A 118 -1.34 26.03 -8.68
N LYS A 119 -2.01 26.69 -7.72
CA LYS A 119 -1.53 27.95 -7.15
C LYS A 119 -0.23 27.77 -6.36
N TRP A 120 -0.16 26.74 -5.50
CA TRP A 120 1.07 26.44 -4.77
C TRP A 120 2.19 25.98 -5.71
N LEU A 121 1.87 25.17 -6.73
CA LEU A 121 2.81 24.78 -7.78
C LEU A 121 3.35 26.02 -8.51
N LEU A 122 2.51 26.95 -8.95
CA LEU A 122 2.95 28.18 -9.63
C LEU A 122 3.74 29.14 -8.74
N GLU A 123 3.50 29.12 -7.42
CA GLU A 123 4.25 29.90 -6.44
C GLU A 123 5.62 29.27 -6.12
N ASN A 124 5.75 27.94 -6.16
CA ASN A 124 7.00 27.20 -5.87
C ASN A 124 7.81 26.79 -7.12
N ASP A 125 7.23 26.78 -8.33
CA ASP A 125 7.95 26.47 -9.59
C ASP A 125 9.01 27.53 -9.92
N ARG A 126 8.98 28.70 -9.26
CA ARG A 126 9.98 29.74 -9.46
C ARG A 126 11.31 29.46 -8.76
N GLU A 127 11.39 28.49 -7.85
CA GLU A 127 12.60 28.22 -7.05
C GLU A 127 13.37 26.96 -7.48
N SER A 128 12.89 26.20 -8.47
CA SER A 128 13.57 24.96 -8.93
C SER A 128 14.41 25.11 -10.21
N ASP A 129 14.41 26.30 -10.82
CA ASP A 129 15.07 26.60 -12.11
C ASP A 129 16.32 27.50 -11.97
N LEU A 130 17.04 27.42 -10.83
CA LEU A 130 18.35 28.07 -10.63
C LEU A 130 19.43 27.09 -10.15
#